data_AF-A0ABD3Z484-F1
#
_entry.id   AF-A0ABD3Z484-F1
#
_cell.length_a   1.000
_cell.length_b   1.000
_cell.length_c   1.000
_cell.angle_alpha   90.00
_cell.angle_beta   90.00
_cell.angle_gamma   90.00
#
_symmetry.space_group_name_H-M   'P 1'
#
loop_
_entity.id
_entity.type
_entity.pdbx_description
1 polymer ?
#
loop_
_entity_poly.entity_id
_entity_poly.type
_entity_poly.pdbx_seq_one_letter_code
_entity_poly.pdbx_strand_id
1 'polypeptide(L)'
;MPVLYLSKGLESSISTDLLETIIVSDVRSFAQDPRFCLSVMAEIACRALSPAVNDPGTAIDVIGRGVRILSAYAQNKSDEIEVKYPSIHVAPLQNNDLLEDFFSPVVRDGAGMKEIHIRILKGLSMLSRGWPKMFAEAAHTLAFETLEHAIRAGHIDSERYLIKSIYYNLFNDENYNIKL
;
A
#
# COMPACT_ATOMS: atom_id res chain seq x y z
N MET A 1 14.00 -7.25 -18.43
CA MET A 1 12.54 -7.28 -18.62
C MET A 1 12.22 -6.29 -19.73
N PRO A 2 11.43 -6.65 -20.75
CA PRO A 2 11.07 -5.71 -21.82
C PRO A 2 10.17 -4.59 -21.27
N VAL A 3 10.38 -3.36 -21.78
CA VAL A 3 9.65 -2.15 -21.37
C VAL A 3 8.45 -1.82 -22.25
N LEU A 4 8.35 -2.45 -23.43
CA LEU A 4 7.28 -2.29 -24.40
C LEU A 4 7.13 -3.57 -25.22
N TYR A 5 5.89 -3.94 -25.56
CA TYR A 5 5.58 -4.99 -26.52
C TYR A 5 4.76 -4.39 -27.66
N LEU A 6 5.08 -4.80 -28.90
CA LEU A 6 4.42 -4.32 -30.11
C LEU A 6 3.63 -5.45 -30.78
N SER A 7 2.45 -5.12 -31.27
CA SER A 7 1.66 -5.99 -32.15
C SER A 7 2.43 -6.28 -33.45
N LYS A 8 2.24 -7.47 -34.03
CA LYS A 8 2.87 -7.79 -35.33
C LYS A 8 2.32 -6.87 -36.43
N GLY A 9 3.17 -6.53 -37.40
CA GLY A 9 2.77 -5.78 -38.60
C GLY A 9 2.82 -4.25 -38.48
N LEU A 10 3.46 -3.71 -37.44
CA LEU A 10 3.75 -2.27 -37.33
C LEU A 10 4.88 -1.85 -38.28
N GLU A 11 4.74 -0.66 -38.88
CA GLU A 11 5.80 -0.04 -39.68
C GLU A 11 7.03 0.30 -38.83
N SER A 12 8.22 0.26 -39.44
CA SER A 12 9.49 0.54 -38.75
C SER A 12 9.60 1.97 -38.22
N SER A 13 8.92 2.94 -38.85
CA SER A 13 8.81 4.33 -38.41
C SER A 13 8.13 4.43 -37.03
N ILE A 14 6.97 3.78 -36.87
CA ILE A 14 6.20 3.79 -35.61
C ILE A 14 7.01 3.16 -34.48
N SER A 15 7.77 2.10 -34.76
CA SER A 15 8.66 1.50 -33.77
C SER A 15 9.72 2.48 -33.26
N THR A 16 10.21 3.37 -34.12
CA THR A 16 11.23 4.37 -33.75
C THR A 16 10.59 5.45 -32.90
N ASP A 17 9.46 6.00 -33.34
CA ASP A 17 8.72 7.02 -32.60
C ASP A 17 8.33 6.56 -31.19
N LEU A 18 7.87 5.30 -31.05
CA LEU A 18 7.53 4.73 -29.74
C LEU A 18 8.74 4.61 -28.81
N LEU A 19 9.91 4.24 -29.32
CA LEU A 19 11.12 4.18 -28.51
C LEU A 19 11.54 5.57 -28.01
N GLU A 20 11.35 6.61 -28.81
CA GLU A 20 11.62 8.00 -28.41
C GLU A 20 10.68 8.53 -27.32
N THR A 21 9.52 7.90 -27.13
CA THR A 21 8.60 8.23 -26.01
C THR A 21 8.99 7.62 -24.67
N ILE A 22 9.96 6.70 -24.65
CA ILE A 22 10.43 6.06 -23.42
C ILE A 22 11.44 6.98 -22.74
N ILE A 23 11.03 7.57 -21.62
CA ILE A 23 11.89 8.42 -20.80
C ILE A 23 12.68 7.55 -19.82
N VAL A 24 14.00 7.58 -19.92
CA VAL A 24 14.92 6.96 -18.94
C VAL A 24 15.63 8.08 -18.19
N SER A 25 15.59 8.01 -16.85
CA SER A 25 16.19 8.99 -15.96
C SER A 25 16.84 8.29 -14.77
N ASP A 26 17.77 8.98 -14.09
CA ASP A 26 18.51 8.46 -12.93
C ASP A 26 17.62 8.27 -11.70
N VAL A 27 16.50 9.00 -11.62
CA VAL A 27 15.59 8.98 -10.47
C VAL A 27 14.14 8.79 -10.90
N ARG A 28 13.38 8.04 -10.08
CA ARG A 28 11.93 7.93 -10.24
C ARG A 28 11.27 9.27 -9.92
N SER A 29 10.17 9.56 -10.61
CA SER A 29 9.33 10.72 -10.32
C SER A 29 7.92 10.27 -9.92
N PHE A 30 7.25 11.06 -9.08
CA PHE A 30 5.88 10.76 -8.63
C PHE A 30 4.86 10.80 -9.78
N ALA A 31 5.15 11.53 -10.85
CA ALA A 31 4.31 11.60 -12.03
C ALA A 31 4.35 10.30 -12.86
N GLN A 32 5.46 9.56 -12.78
CA GLN A 32 5.70 8.34 -13.55
C GLN A 32 5.43 7.08 -12.74
N ASP A 33 5.61 7.13 -11.42
CA ASP A 33 5.42 6.02 -10.51
C ASP A 33 4.63 6.47 -9.26
N PRO A 34 3.29 6.29 -9.25
CA PRO A 34 2.48 6.63 -8.08
C PRO A 34 2.78 5.72 -6.87
N ARG A 35 3.31 4.51 -7.07
CA ARG A 35 3.74 3.63 -5.96
C ARG A 35 4.98 4.20 -5.29
N PHE A 36 5.89 4.80 -6.04
CA PHE A 36 7.08 5.45 -5.48
C PHE A 36 6.74 6.52 -4.44
N CYS A 37 5.63 7.26 -4.61
CA CYS A 37 5.15 8.20 -3.59
C CYS A 37 4.86 7.49 -2.26
N LEU A 38 4.17 6.34 -2.30
CA LEU A 38 3.88 5.54 -1.11
C LEU A 38 5.15 4.95 -0.49
N SER A 39 6.11 4.51 -1.30
CA SER A 39 7.41 4.03 -0.81
C SER A 39 8.19 5.13 -0.09
N VAL A 40 8.21 6.36 -0.62
CA VAL A 40 8.86 7.51 0.03
C VAL A 40 8.16 7.85 1.34
N MET A 41 6.82 7.79 1.39
CA MET A 41 6.09 7.98 2.65
C MET A 41 6.44 6.91 3.68
N ALA A 42 6.50 5.64 3.28
CA ALA A 42 6.94 4.56 4.15
C ALA A 42 8.37 4.82 4.68
N GLU A 43 9.29 5.27 3.84
CA GLU A 43 10.65 5.61 4.26
C GLU A 43 10.68 6.73 5.32
N ILE A 44 9.84 7.76 5.18
CA ILE A 44 9.73 8.82 6.18
C ILE A 44 9.24 8.26 7.51
N ALA A 45 8.21 7.40 7.49
CA ALA A 45 7.72 6.74 8.70
C ALA A 45 8.79 5.83 9.33
N CYS A 46 9.45 4.98 8.54
CA CYS A 46 10.54 4.12 8.98
C CYS A 46 11.71 4.90 9.58
N ARG A 47 12.08 6.04 8.98
CA ARG A 47 13.13 6.92 9.51
C ARG A 47 12.74 7.49 10.87
N ALA A 48 11.49 7.89 11.05
CA ALA A 48 10.96 8.36 12.33
C ALA A 48 10.99 7.25 13.40
N LEU A 49 10.71 5.99 13.00
CA LEU A 49 10.73 4.83 13.88
C LEU A 49 12.14 4.30 14.20
N SER A 50 13.16 4.76 13.48
CA SER A 50 14.53 4.28 13.67
C SER A 50 15.03 4.51 15.11
N PRO A 51 15.93 3.65 15.63
CA PRO A 51 16.44 3.77 17.00
C PRO A 51 17.07 5.14 17.32
N ALA A 52 17.60 5.83 16.31
CA ALA A 52 18.22 7.13 16.48
C ALA A 52 17.20 8.28 16.61
N VAL A 53 16.02 8.15 15.98
CA VAL A 53 14.99 9.20 15.98
C VAL A 53 13.89 8.91 17.00
N ASN A 54 13.38 7.67 17.03
CA ASN A 54 12.38 7.19 17.98
C ASN A 54 11.17 8.13 18.15
N ASP A 55 10.60 8.59 17.03
CA ASP A 55 9.43 9.47 16.95
C ASP A 55 8.22 8.72 16.34
N PRO A 56 7.48 7.94 17.16
CA PRO A 56 6.27 7.27 16.70
C PRO A 56 5.15 8.26 16.31
N GLY A 57 5.19 9.50 16.82
CA GLY A 57 4.18 10.52 16.51
C GLY A 57 4.21 10.90 15.03
N THR A 58 5.40 11.12 14.48
CA THR A 58 5.59 11.37 13.04
C THR A 58 5.14 10.17 12.20
N ALA A 59 5.50 8.95 12.59
CA ALA A 59 5.06 7.75 11.87
C ALA A 59 3.52 7.61 11.84
N ILE A 60 2.85 7.90 12.96
CA ILE A 60 1.38 7.89 13.06
C ILE A 60 0.74 8.93 12.15
N ASP A 61 1.31 10.13 12.04
CA ASP A 61 0.82 11.17 11.12
C ASP A 61 0.99 10.73 9.65
N VAL A 62 2.14 10.15 9.31
CA VAL A 62 2.40 9.61 7.97
C VAL A 62 1.41 8.49 7.62
N ILE A 63 1.14 7.54 8.54
CA ILE A 63 0.10 6.51 8.36
C ILE A 63 -1.26 7.17 8.08
N GLY A 64 -1.62 8.21 8.83
CA GLY A 64 -2.87 8.95 8.61
C GLY A 64 -2.93 9.66 7.25
N ARG A 65 -1.81 10.16 6.73
CA ARG A 65 -1.72 10.74 5.38
C ARG A 65 -1.86 9.65 4.31
N GLY A 66 -1.22 8.50 4.48
CA GLY A 66 -1.30 7.39 3.53
C GLY A 66 -2.72 6.87 3.39
N VAL A 67 -3.44 6.70 4.52
CA VAL A 67 -4.87 6.35 4.50
C VAL A 67 -5.67 7.39 3.70
N ARG A 68 -5.48 8.69 3.93
CA ARG A 68 -6.20 9.75 3.18
C ARG A 68 -5.90 9.71 1.68
N ILE A 69 -4.66 9.46 1.29
CA ILE A 69 -4.27 9.36 -0.12
C ILE A 69 -4.93 8.14 -0.78
N LEU A 70 -4.87 6.97 -0.12
CA LEU A 70 -5.50 5.74 -0.62
C LEU A 70 -7.03 5.86 -0.68
N SER A 71 -7.64 6.53 0.30
CA SER A 71 -9.06 6.90 0.29
C SER A 71 -9.41 7.80 -0.89
N ALA A 72 -8.62 8.86 -1.14
CA ALA A 72 -8.84 9.75 -2.27
C ALA A 72 -8.65 9.02 -3.61
N TYR A 73 -7.66 8.14 -3.71
CA TYR A 73 -7.46 7.30 -4.89
C TYR A 73 -8.68 6.43 -5.17
N ALA A 74 -9.21 5.72 -4.17
CA ALA A 74 -10.38 4.88 -4.34
C ALA A 74 -11.65 5.68 -4.65
N GLN A 75 -11.82 6.85 -4.04
CA GLN A 75 -12.96 7.74 -4.29
C GLN A 75 -12.98 8.29 -5.72
N ASN A 76 -11.81 8.55 -6.31
CA ASN A 76 -11.67 9.12 -7.65
C ASN A 76 -11.47 8.05 -8.74
N LYS A 77 -11.40 6.77 -8.38
CA LYS A 77 -11.33 5.68 -9.34
C LYS A 77 -12.71 5.47 -9.95
N SER A 78 -12.88 5.86 -11.20
CA SER A 78 -14.08 5.58 -11.99
C SER A 78 -13.95 4.25 -12.71
N ASP A 79 -14.99 3.42 -12.67
CA ASP A 79 -15.11 2.23 -13.52
C ASP A 79 -15.61 2.61 -14.93
N GLU A 80 -16.18 3.80 -15.09
CA GLU A 80 -16.61 4.37 -16.38
C GLU A 80 -15.59 5.42 -16.83
N ILE A 81 -14.62 4.98 -17.65
CA ILE A 81 -13.63 5.87 -18.27
C ILE A 81 -13.76 5.73 -19.79
N GLU A 82 -13.89 6.86 -20.48
CA GLU A 82 -13.81 6.91 -21.93
C GLU A 82 -12.38 6.51 -22.38
N VAL A 83 -12.27 5.40 -23.11
CA VAL A 83 -10.98 4.89 -23.58
C VAL A 83 -10.49 5.72 -24.77
N LYS A 84 -9.64 6.71 -24.49
CA LYS A 84 -9.07 7.60 -25.50
C LYS A 84 -8.09 6.89 -26.46
N TYR A 85 -7.37 5.87 -25.99
CA TYR A 85 -6.33 5.17 -26.74
C TYR A 85 -6.51 3.64 -26.66
N PRO A 86 -7.40 3.04 -27.47
CA PRO A 86 -7.76 1.63 -27.34
C PRO A 86 -6.63 0.64 -27.69
N SER A 87 -5.59 1.10 -28.40
CA SER A 87 -4.44 0.28 -28.78
C SER A 87 -3.28 0.31 -27.77
N ILE A 88 -3.40 1.09 -26.69
CA ILE A 88 -2.38 1.19 -25.65
C ILE A 88 -2.87 0.44 -24.41
N HIS A 89 -2.10 -0.54 -23.97
CA HIS A 89 -2.39 -1.31 -22.77
C HIS A 89 -1.29 -1.11 -21.75
N VAL A 90 -1.68 -0.83 -20.50
CA VAL A 90 -0.76 -0.67 -19.37
C VAL A 90 -1.24 -1.59 -18.26
N ALA A 91 -0.31 -2.24 -17.57
CA ALA A 91 -0.64 -3.04 -16.40
C ALA A 91 -1.30 -2.15 -15.33
N PRO A 92 -2.48 -2.51 -14.79
CA PRO A 92 -3.11 -1.71 -13.76
C PRO A 92 -2.30 -1.79 -12.47
N LEU A 93 -2.36 -0.72 -11.67
CA LEU A 93 -1.86 -0.74 -10.30
C LEU A 93 -2.64 -1.78 -9.51
N GLN A 94 -1.91 -2.73 -8.91
CA GLN A 94 -2.50 -3.71 -8.00
C GLN A 94 -2.73 -3.06 -6.64
N ASN A 95 -3.93 -3.23 -6.08
CA ASN A 95 -4.24 -2.63 -4.78
C ASN A 95 -3.39 -3.25 -3.67
N ASN A 96 -3.03 -4.53 -3.80
CA ASN A 96 -2.15 -5.22 -2.86
C ASN A 96 -0.79 -4.52 -2.80
N ASP A 97 -0.16 -4.30 -3.95
CA ASP A 97 1.12 -3.60 -4.06
C ASP A 97 1.08 -2.19 -3.44
N LEU A 98 0.00 -1.43 -3.64
CA LEU A 98 -0.14 -0.09 -3.05
C LEU A 98 -0.15 -0.12 -1.52
N LEU A 99 -0.84 -1.10 -0.94
CA LEU A 99 -0.92 -1.23 0.50
C LEU A 99 0.38 -1.83 1.07
N GLU A 100 0.96 -2.84 0.43
CA GLU A 100 2.22 -3.47 0.85
C GLU A 100 3.41 -2.49 0.81
N ASP A 101 3.56 -1.76 -0.30
CA ASP A 101 4.66 -0.78 -0.46
C ASP A 101 4.62 0.30 0.63
N PHE A 102 3.43 0.59 1.18
CA PHE A 102 3.26 1.58 2.24
C PHE A 102 3.33 0.99 3.65
N PHE A 103 2.50 -0.01 3.97
CA PHE A 103 2.28 -0.47 5.33
C PHE A 103 3.35 -1.46 5.78
N SER A 104 3.78 -2.40 4.94
CA SER A 104 4.67 -3.50 5.37
C SER A 104 6.01 -3.03 5.95
N PRO A 105 6.72 -2.04 5.35
CA PRO A 105 7.95 -1.52 5.95
C PRO A 105 7.70 -0.89 7.33
N VAL A 106 6.56 -0.20 7.51
CA VAL A 106 6.20 0.49 8.75
C VAL A 106 5.79 -0.49 9.84
N VAL A 107 5.06 -1.56 9.48
CA VAL A 107 4.73 -2.68 10.40
C VAL A 107 6.01 -3.31 10.92
N ARG A 108 6.96 -3.60 10.02
CA ARG A 108 8.23 -4.23 10.37
C ARG A 108 9.07 -3.36 11.30
N ASP A 109 9.29 -2.10 10.94
CA ASP A 109 10.18 -1.21 11.69
C ASP A 109 9.52 -0.70 12.99
N GLY A 110 8.19 -0.62 13.01
CA GLY A 110 7.39 -0.28 14.19
C GLY A 110 7.00 -1.47 15.05
N ALA A 111 7.56 -2.66 14.81
CA ALA A 111 7.09 -3.89 15.45
C ALA A 111 7.11 -3.85 16.99
N GLY A 112 8.07 -3.13 17.59
CA GLY A 112 8.15 -2.98 19.05
C GLY A 112 7.22 -1.94 19.66
N MET A 113 6.41 -1.23 18.85
CA MET A 113 5.62 -0.08 19.28
C MET A 113 4.12 -0.34 19.10
N LYS A 114 3.39 -0.55 20.21
CA LYS A 114 1.97 -0.92 20.16
C LYS A 114 1.11 0.11 19.44
N GLU A 115 1.44 1.40 19.59
CA GLU A 115 0.71 2.51 18.99
C GLU A 115 0.77 2.48 17.46
N ILE A 116 1.85 1.94 16.89
CA ILE A 116 2.01 1.75 15.44
C ILE A 116 1.08 0.63 14.97
N HIS A 117 1.10 -0.53 15.63
CA HIS A 117 0.18 -1.64 15.32
C HIS A 117 -1.28 -1.18 15.37
N ILE A 118 -1.67 -0.50 16.46
CA ILE A 118 -3.03 0.02 16.63
C ILE A 118 -3.40 0.99 15.51
N ARG A 119 -2.47 1.89 15.13
CA ARG A 119 -2.73 2.88 14.08
C ARG A 119 -2.88 2.23 12.71
N ILE A 120 -2.04 1.25 12.38
CA ILE A 120 -2.08 0.49 11.13
C ILE A 120 -3.39 -0.31 11.05
N LEU A 121 -3.73 -1.09 12.08
CA LEU A 121 -4.98 -1.86 12.11
C LEU A 121 -6.22 -0.99 11.89
N LYS A 122 -6.27 0.18 12.56
CA LYS A 122 -7.37 1.14 12.34
C LYS A 122 -7.37 1.70 10.92
N GLY A 123 -6.21 2.05 10.38
CA GLY A 123 -6.08 2.57 9.01
C GLY A 123 -6.53 1.55 7.95
N LEU A 124 -6.05 0.31 8.07
CA LEU A 124 -6.43 -0.81 7.20
C LEU A 124 -7.94 -1.10 7.30
N SER A 125 -8.53 -1.08 8.50
CA SER A 125 -9.98 -1.29 8.67
C SER A 125 -10.80 -0.17 8.03
N MET A 126 -10.35 1.09 8.13
CA MET A 126 -11.00 2.22 7.44
C MET A 126 -10.98 2.04 5.92
N LEU A 127 -9.85 1.62 5.34
CA LEU A 127 -9.74 1.37 3.90
C LEU A 127 -10.60 0.17 3.46
N SER A 128 -10.52 -0.94 4.21
CA SER A 128 -11.32 -2.15 3.97
C SER A 128 -12.82 -1.84 3.96
N ARG A 129 -13.31 -1.15 4.98
CA ARG A 129 -14.75 -0.85 5.12
C ARG A 129 -15.22 0.26 4.19
N GLY A 130 -14.37 1.25 3.90
CA GLY A 130 -14.70 2.36 3.01
C GLY A 130 -14.80 1.93 1.55
N TRP A 131 -13.90 1.03 1.10
CA TRP A 131 -13.87 0.54 -0.28
C TRP A 131 -13.66 -0.98 -0.33
N PRO A 132 -14.66 -1.80 0.07
CA PRO A 132 -14.48 -3.25 0.24
C PRO A 132 -14.03 -3.98 -1.02
N LYS A 133 -14.59 -3.60 -2.18
CA LYS A 133 -14.21 -4.19 -3.48
C LYS A 133 -12.75 -3.94 -3.85
N MET A 134 -12.15 -2.89 -3.30
CA MET A 134 -10.83 -2.42 -3.70
C MET A 134 -9.75 -2.85 -2.71
N PHE A 135 -10.03 -2.74 -1.41
CA PHE A 135 -9.01 -2.87 -0.37
C PHE A 135 -9.25 -3.99 0.63
N ALA A 136 -10.43 -4.63 0.69
CA ALA A 136 -10.71 -5.56 1.79
C ALA A 136 -9.73 -6.73 1.84
N GLU A 137 -9.53 -7.45 0.73
CA GLU A 137 -8.60 -8.58 0.67
C GLU A 137 -7.18 -8.19 1.14
N ALA A 138 -6.57 -7.20 0.49
CA ALA A 138 -5.22 -6.74 0.83
C ALA A 138 -5.13 -6.20 2.26
N ALA A 139 -6.14 -5.47 2.74
CA ALA A 139 -6.17 -4.95 4.10
C ALA A 139 -6.29 -6.05 5.16
N HIS A 140 -7.05 -7.11 4.89
CA HIS A 140 -7.14 -8.27 5.78
C HIS A 140 -5.80 -9.02 5.87
N THR A 141 -5.15 -9.26 4.74
CA THR A 141 -3.81 -9.90 4.70
C THR A 141 -2.81 -9.10 5.54
N LEU A 142 -2.69 -7.79 5.29
CA LEU A 142 -1.76 -6.94 6.03
C LEU A 142 -2.14 -6.76 7.51
N ALA A 143 -3.43 -6.78 7.85
CA ALA A 143 -3.86 -6.73 9.24
C ALA A 143 -3.45 -8.00 9.99
N PHE A 144 -3.54 -9.15 9.33
CA PHE A 144 -3.06 -10.42 9.89
C PHE A 144 -1.54 -10.41 10.08
N GLU A 145 -0.77 -9.97 9.08
CA GLU A 145 0.68 -9.80 9.20
C GLU A 145 1.07 -8.83 10.33
N THR A 146 0.33 -7.73 10.47
CA THR A 146 0.51 -6.76 11.56
C THR A 146 0.35 -7.44 12.93
N LEU A 147 -0.66 -8.31 13.08
CA LEU A 147 -0.85 -9.09 14.29
C LEU A 147 0.30 -10.07 14.53
N GLU A 148 0.79 -10.76 13.50
CA GLU A 148 1.94 -11.65 13.63
C GLU A 148 3.21 -10.90 14.09
N HIS A 149 3.46 -9.72 13.52
CA HIS A 149 4.57 -8.86 13.93
C HIS A 149 4.46 -8.44 15.39
N ALA A 150 3.27 -8.00 15.83
CA ALA A 150 3.04 -7.64 17.23
C ALA A 150 3.27 -8.83 18.19
N ILE A 151 2.84 -10.04 17.82
CA ILE A 151 3.04 -11.23 18.65
C ILE A 151 4.53 -11.56 18.81
N ARG A 152 5.32 -11.40 17.74
CA ARG A 152 6.76 -11.70 17.73
C ARG A 152 7.63 -10.63 18.39
N ALA A 153 7.14 -9.39 18.51
CA ALA A 153 7.92 -8.25 18.99
C ALA A 153 8.17 -8.18 20.51
N GLY A 154 7.68 -9.15 21.29
CA GLY A 154 7.98 -9.23 22.73
C GLY A 154 7.22 -8.25 23.62
N HIS A 155 6.05 -7.77 23.19
CA HIS A 155 5.15 -6.95 24.01
C HIS A 155 4.71 -7.64 25.30
N ILE A 156 4.43 -6.84 26.35
CA ILE A 156 3.82 -7.36 27.58
C ILE A 156 2.40 -7.90 27.30
N ASP A 157 1.90 -8.77 28.18
CA ASP A 157 0.62 -9.46 27.99
C ASP A 157 -0.57 -8.54 27.74
N SER A 158 -0.66 -7.44 28.50
CA SER A 158 -1.75 -6.47 28.36
C SER A 158 -1.75 -5.77 27.00
N GLU A 159 -0.57 -5.48 26.45
CA GLU A 159 -0.42 -4.87 25.13
C GLU A 159 -0.75 -5.87 24.02
N ARG A 160 -0.27 -7.11 24.12
CA ARG A 160 -0.63 -8.19 23.20
C ARG A 160 -2.13 -8.42 23.17
N TYR A 161 -2.75 -8.49 24.36
CA TYR A 161 -4.20 -8.64 24.48
C TYR A 161 -4.94 -7.47 23.82
N LEU A 162 -4.49 -6.23 24.06
CA LEU A 162 -5.09 -5.04 23.46
C LEU A 162 -5.01 -5.08 21.93
N ILE A 163 -3.83 -5.32 21.35
CA ILE A 163 -3.65 -5.37 19.88
C ILE A 163 -4.51 -6.47 19.27
N LYS A 164 -4.50 -7.67 19.88
CA LYS A 164 -5.31 -8.82 19.45
C LYS A 164 -6.81 -8.50 19.51
N SER A 165 -7.28 -7.86 20.57
CA SER A 165 -8.69 -7.46 20.71
C SER A 165 -9.10 -6.45 19.65
N ILE A 166 -8.23 -5.48 19.33
CA ILE A 166 -8.47 -4.48 18.29
C ILE A 166 -8.53 -5.14 16.92
N TYR A 167 -7.60 -6.05 16.62
CA TYR A 167 -7.61 -6.81 15.36
C TYR A 167 -8.94 -7.54 15.18
N TYR A 168 -9.36 -8.38 16.15
CA TYR A 168 -10.61 -9.12 16.01
C TYR A 168 -11.84 -8.21 15.96
N ASN A 169 -11.86 -7.12 16.72
CA ASN A 169 -12.98 -6.18 16.66
C ASN A 169 -13.10 -5.47 15.30
N LEU A 170 -11.98 -5.25 14.61
CA LEU A 170 -11.95 -4.51 13.35
C LEU A 170 -12.06 -5.40 12.11
N PHE A 171 -11.71 -6.69 12.22
CA PHE A 171 -11.59 -7.62 11.10
C PHE A 171 -12.34 -8.96 11.30
N ASN A 172 -13.13 -9.14 12.37
CA ASN A 172 -14.18 -10.18 12.40
C ASN A 172 -15.32 -9.76 11.47
N ASP A 173 -15.17 -10.04 10.18
CA ASP A 173 -16.29 -10.13 9.26
C ASP A 173 -16.43 -11.59 8.83
N GLU A 174 -17.64 -12.16 8.99
CA GLU A 174 -17.97 -13.55 8.63
C GLU A 174 -17.63 -13.90 7.16
N ASN A 175 -17.48 -12.89 6.31
CA ASN A 175 -17.19 -13.00 4.88
C ASN A 175 -15.70 -13.28 4.54
N TYR A 176 -14.76 -13.10 5.47
CA TYR A 176 -13.32 -13.26 5.23
C TYR A 176 -12.66 -14.37 6.07
N ASN A 177 -13.45 -15.29 6.61
CA ASN A 177 -12.94 -16.54 7.21
C ASN A 177 -12.40 -17.48 6.11
N ILE A 178 -11.26 -17.13 5.53
CA ILE A 178 -10.43 -18.09 4.81
C ILE A 178 -9.82 -19.00 5.89
N LYS A 179 -10.17 -20.29 5.77
CA LYS A 179 -9.77 -21.38 6.64
C LYS A 179 -8.31 -21.26 7.08
N LEU A 180 -8.10 -21.11 8.39
CA LEU A 180 -6.90 -21.58 9.09
C LEU A 180 -6.84 -23.11 9.02
#